data_AF-B5HXW8-F1
#
_entry.id   AF-B5HXW8-F1
#
_cell.length_a   1.000
_cell.length_b   1.000
_cell.length_c   1.000
_cell.angle_alpha   90.00
_cell.angle_beta   90.00
_cell.angle_gamma   90.00
#
_symmetry.space_group_name_H-M   'P 1'
#
loop_
_entity.id
_entity.type
_entity.pdbx_description
1 polymer ?
#
loop_
_entity_poly.entity_id
_entity_poly.type
_entity_poly.pdbx_seq_one_letter_code
_entity_poly.pdbx_strand_id
1 'polypeptide(L)'
;MTAIPQGRARRTVVVGAMCALVVTGTGLTGCSEDPDAGTNGVGKLPAAQIQSKTRAAAGSAHALRLSGNVVTSGRTYRLDMRLNSEGGSGSVTAEGTTFQLLRIGEELYLKAGADFWTQADGKGDDSDAAADKLDGKYVKVPSGDPAYKKFSGFTDKDVLLDGLLTLHGSLDTDGHHEQAGTRTIRITGDKGDGGTLDVSLEGQPYPLRLARAGGAGTLTFSAWGKNFPLTEPEKDETVDYGKQLPTS
;
A
#
# COMPACT_ATOMS: atom_id res chain seq x y z
N MET A 1 76.08 44.76 -38.39
CA MET A 1 75.68 44.88 -39.80
C MET A 1 74.16 44.77 -39.86
N THR A 2 73.49 45.80 -40.40
CA THR A 2 72.21 45.76 -41.17
C THR A 2 71.00 44.97 -40.59
N ALA A 3 69.76 45.45 -40.46
CA ALA A 3 69.01 46.53 -41.09
C ALA A 3 67.72 46.92 -40.30
N ILE A 4 67.18 48.12 -40.60
CA ILE A 4 65.93 48.81 -40.16
C ILE A 4 64.78 48.43 -41.15
N PRO A 5 63.44 48.35 -40.86
CA PRO A 5 62.52 49.45 -40.40
C PRO A 5 61.36 49.06 -39.44
N GLN A 6 60.86 49.92 -38.54
CA GLN A 6 60.01 51.14 -38.68
C GLN A 6 58.65 50.89 -39.38
N GLY A 7 57.63 50.56 -38.58
CA GLY A 7 56.22 50.40 -38.98
C GLY A 7 55.27 51.29 -38.18
N ARG A 8 54.96 52.43 -38.80
CA ARG A 8 53.86 53.41 -38.66
C ARG A 8 52.73 53.19 -37.63
N ALA A 9 52.50 54.25 -36.86
CA ALA A 9 51.39 54.48 -35.94
C ALA A 9 49.98 54.37 -36.55
N ARG A 10 49.01 53.98 -35.71
CA ARG A 10 47.66 54.57 -35.67
C ARG A 10 47.13 54.53 -34.24
N ARG A 11 46.93 55.73 -33.68
CA ARG A 11 46.25 56.00 -32.41
C ARG A 11 44.74 55.87 -32.63
N THR A 12 44.05 55.21 -31.71
CA THR A 12 42.64 55.49 -31.44
C THR A 12 42.46 55.48 -29.92
N VAL A 13 42.24 56.67 -29.36
CA VAL A 13 41.81 56.90 -27.98
C VAL A 13 40.29 56.79 -27.97
N VAL A 14 39.73 55.96 -27.08
CA VAL A 14 38.35 56.13 -26.61
C VAL A 14 38.34 55.94 -25.09
N VAL A 15 37.70 56.92 -24.46
CA VAL A 15 37.61 57.20 -23.03
C VAL A 15 36.43 56.45 -22.41
N GLY A 16 36.64 55.96 -21.18
CA GLY A 16 35.68 56.08 -20.07
C GLY A 16 34.63 54.98 -19.89
N ALA A 17 34.69 54.29 -18.73
CA ALA A 17 33.69 54.41 -17.66
C ALA A 17 34.02 53.40 -16.54
N MET A 18 34.41 53.91 -15.36
CA MET A 18 34.35 53.16 -14.10
C MET A 18 32.90 53.13 -13.61
N CYS A 19 32.35 51.96 -13.32
CA CYS A 19 31.14 51.81 -12.52
C CYS A 19 31.41 50.88 -11.33
N ALA A 20 31.07 51.39 -10.15
CA ALA A 20 31.28 50.79 -8.85
C ALA A 20 30.47 49.50 -8.65
N LEU A 21 31.11 48.50 -8.06
CA LEU A 21 30.55 47.21 -7.72
C LEU A 21 29.74 47.35 -6.42
N VAL A 22 28.42 47.53 -6.55
CA VAL A 22 27.47 47.45 -5.43
C VAL A 22 27.17 45.98 -5.19
N VAL A 23 27.68 45.42 -4.09
CA VAL A 23 27.29 44.10 -3.58
C VAL A 23 25.94 44.26 -2.89
N THR A 24 24.85 44.16 -3.64
CA THR A 24 23.51 43.95 -3.08
C THR A 24 23.37 42.49 -2.70
N GLY A 25 23.36 42.21 -1.39
CA GLY A 25 22.93 40.94 -0.84
C GLY A 25 21.47 40.68 -1.20
N THR A 26 21.26 39.85 -2.21
CA THR A 26 19.96 39.23 -2.47
C THR A 26 19.77 38.12 -1.46
N GLY A 27 19.13 38.45 -0.34
CA GLY A 27 18.49 37.47 0.51
C GLY A 27 17.43 36.73 -0.31
N LEU A 28 17.70 35.48 -0.66
CA LEU A 28 16.71 34.54 -1.16
C LEU A 28 15.75 34.22 -0.01
N THR A 29 14.81 35.11 0.28
CA THR A 29 13.59 34.73 0.99
C THR A 29 12.76 33.92 0.00
N GLY A 30 13.09 32.64 -0.12
CA GLY A 30 12.19 31.68 -0.75
C GLY A 30 10.87 31.75 -0.01
N CYS A 31 9.82 32.26 -0.66
CA CYS A 31 8.47 32.09 -0.20
C CYS A 31 8.25 30.57 -0.13
N SER A 32 8.33 29.99 1.06
CA SER A 32 7.91 28.61 1.27
C SER A 32 6.41 28.57 0.98
N GLU A 33 6.04 27.97 -0.13
CA GLU A 33 4.65 27.72 -0.50
C GLU A 33 3.98 26.89 0.62
N ASP A 34 2.76 27.26 1.05
CA ASP A 34 2.02 26.50 2.06
C ASP A 34 1.78 25.08 1.51
N PRO A 35 2.37 24.02 2.10
CA PRO A 35 2.23 22.66 1.58
C PRO A 35 0.78 22.15 1.63
N ASP A 36 -0.07 22.80 2.44
CA ASP A 36 -1.51 22.54 2.53
C ASP A 36 -2.37 23.45 1.63
N ALA A 37 -1.75 24.30 0.79
CA ALA A 37 -2.50 25.07 -0.19
C ALA A 37 -3.29 24.14 -1.13
N GLY A 38 -4.60 24.36 -1.21
CA GLY A 38 -5.51 23.58 -2.06
C GLY A 38 -5.69 22.12 -1.62
N THR A 39 -5.37 21.77 -0.37
CA THR A 39 -5.63 20.42 0.18
C THR A 39 -7.00 20.32 0.86
N ASN A 40 -7.36 19.12 1.28
CA ASN A 40 -8.58 18.82 2.06
C ASN A 40 -8.50 19.29 3.53
N GLY A 41 -7.41 19.96 3.93
CA GLY A 41 -7.24 20.55 5.26
C GLY A 41 -6.83 19.58 6.37
N VAL A 42 -6.74 18.27 6.12
CA VAL A 42 -6.37 17.32 7.20
C VAL A 42 -4.92 17.45 7.65
N GLY A 43 -4.02 17.96 6.79
CA GLY A 43 -2.60 18.19 7.12
C GLY A 43 -2.37 19.21 8.25
N LYS A 44 -3.36 20.06 8.53
CA LYS A 44 -3.31 21.08 9.60
C LYS A 44 -3.81 20.57 10.95
N LEU A 45 -4.24 19.31 11.02
CA LEU A 45 -4.86 18.74 12.22
C LEU A 45 -3.84 17.99 13.09
N PRO A 46 -4.09 17.86 14.40
CA PRO A 46 -3.31 16.96 15.26
C PRO A 46 -3.37 15.51 14.76
N ALA A 47 -2.29 14.75 14.94
CA ALA A 47 -2.15 13.37 14.44
C ALA A 47 -3.31 12.44 14.83
N ALA A 48 -3.83 12.56 16.06
CA ALA A 48 -4.99 11.78 16.50
C ALA A 48 -6.27 12.08 15.69
N GLN A 49 -6.48 13.33 15.29
CA GLN A 49 -7.62 13.71 14.44
C GLN A 49 -7.41 13.24 13.00
N ILE A 50 -6.18 13.26 12.49
CA ILE A 50 -5.83 12.69 11.18
C ILE A 50 -6.13 11.19 11.19
N GLN A 51 -5.67 10.43 12.20
CA GLN A 51 -5.93 9.00 12.33
C GLN A 51 -7.43 8.70 12.39
N SER A 52 -8.19 9.48 13.16
CA SER A 52 -9.65 9.32 13.25
C SER A 52 -10.33 9.56 11.90
N LYS A 53 -10.00 10.66 11.21
CA LYS A 53 -10.59 11.01 9.91
C LYS A 53 -10.24 10.00 8.82
N THR A 54 -9.00 9.52 8.79
CA THR A 54 -8.60 8.53 7.77
C THR A 54 -9.26 7.18 7.99
N ARG A 55 -9.40 6.72 9.26
CA ARG A 55 -10.15 5.51 9.58
C ARG A 55 -11.62 5.64 9.23
N ALA A 56 -12.24 6.79 9.52
CA ALA A 56 -13.63 7.05 9.14
C ALA A 56 -13.81 7.02 7.62
N ALA A 57 -12.95 7.72 6.87
CA ALA A 57 -12.99 7.72 5.40
C ALA A 57 -12.82 6.31 4.83
N ALA A 58 -11.84 5.54 5.32
CA ALA A 58 -11.60 4.17 4.90
C ALA A 58 -12.79 3.24 5.20
N GLY A 59 -13.39 3.36 6.38
CA GLY A 59 -14.58 2.58 6.77
C GLY A 59 -15.79 2.89 5.90
N SER A 60 -16.03 4.16 5.57
CA SER A 60 -17.13 4.59 4.72
C SER A 60 -16.94 4.29 3.23
N ALA A 61 -15.74 3.90 2.78
CA ALA A 61 -15.50 3.57 1.39
C ALA A 61 -16.18 2.24 1.01
N HIS A 62 -16.90 2.25 -0.12
CA HIS A 62 -17.58 1.05 -0.63
C HIS A 62 -16.62 -0.05 -1.07
N ALA A 63 -15.46 0.32 -1.62
CA ALA A 63 -14.48 -0.62 -2.15
C ALA A 63 -13.06 -0.07 -2.06
N LEU A 64 -12.07 -0.96 -2.05
CA LEU A 64 -10.64 -0.63 -2.13
C LEU A 64 -9.82 -1.79 -2.71
N ARG A 65 -8.57 -1.49 -3.08
CA ARG A 65 -7.51 -2.48 -3.29
C ARG A 65 -6.40 -2.28 -2.27
N LEU A 66 -5.99 -3.37 -1.63
CA LEU A 66 -4.91 -3.44 -0.66
C LEU A 66 -3.81 -4.34 -1.23
N SER A 67 -2.58 -3.87 -1.24
CA SER A 67 -1.44 -4.68 -1.69
C SER A 67 -0.17 -4.41 -0.91
N GLY A 68 0.63 -5.45 -0.68
CA GLY A 68 1.93 -5.33 -0.05
C GLY A 68 2.25 -6.58 0.77
N ASN A 69 3.03 -6.40 1.84
CA ASN A 69 3.37 -7.50 2.74
C ASN A 69 3.29 -7.07 4.20
N VAL A 70 2.97 -8.02 5.07
CA VAL A 70 2.94 -7.84 6.52
C VAL A 70 3.54 -9.04 7.21
N VAL A 71 4.21 -8.80 8.34
CA VAL A 71 4.67 -9.84 9.24
C VAL A 71 3.71 -9.92 10.42
N THR A 72 3.12 -11.09 10.65
CA THR A 72 2.27 -11.36 11.81
C THR A 72 2.52 -12.77 12.33
N SER A 73 2.56 -12.93 13.66
CA SER A 73 2.87 -14.21 14.31
C SER A 73 4.14 -14.90 13.77
N GLY A 74 5.17 -14.11 13.46
CA GLY A 74 6.45 -14.60 12.92
C GLY A 74 6.43 -15.02 11.45
N ARG A 75 5.30 -14.87 10.75
CA ARG A 75 5.14 -15.24 9.35
C ARG A 75 4.95 -14.01 8.47
N THR A 76 5.55 -14.04 7.28
CA THR A 76 5.33 -13.01 6.27
C THR A 76 4.19 -13.40 5.35
N TYR A 77 3.22 -12.52 5.20
CA TYR A 77 2.13 -12.63 4.25
C TYR A 77 2.28 -11.57 3.18
N ARG A 78 2.21 -11.95 1.90
CA ARG A 78 2.01 -11.01 0.80
C ARG A 78 0.55 -11.00 0.42
N LEU A 79 -0.03 -9.81 0.28
CA LEU A 79 -1.44 -9.60 0.00
C LEU A 79 -1.59 -8.80 -1.29
N ASP A 80 -2.56 -9.17 -2.10
CA ASP A 80 -3.13 -8.33 -3.15
C ASP A 80 -4.63 -8.61 -3.22
N MET A 81 -5.40 -7.77 -2.53
CA MET A 81 -6.82 -7.98 -2.27
C MET A 81 -7.63 -6.82 -2.82
N ARG A 82 -8.80 -7.13 -3.38
CA ARG A 82 -9.88 -6.19 -3.65
C ARG A 82 -11.00 -6.50 -2.67
N LEU A 83 -11.49 -5.48 -1.97
CA LEU A 83 -12.42 -5.61 -0.86
C LEU A 83 -13.58 -4.65 -1.06
N ASN A 84 -14.80 -5.11 -0.83
CA ASN A 84 -16.01 -4.30 -0.78
C ASN A 84 -16.89 -4.74 0.40
N SER A 85 -18.11 -4.20 0.52
CA SER A 85 -19.05 -4.58 1.59
C SER A 85 -19.62 -6.00 1.46
N GLU A 86 -19.58 -6.59 0.27
CA GLU A 86 -20.12 -7.92 -0.01
C GLU A 86 -19.08 -9.02 0.23
N GLY A 87 -17.79 -8.68 0.18
CA GLY A 87 -16.71 -9.61 0.43
C GLY A 87 -15.39 -9.15 -0.18
N GLY A 88 -14.63 -10.10 -0.71
CA GLY A 88 -13.31 -9.80 -1.24
C GLY A 88 -12.76 -10.89 -2.13
N SER A 89 -11.85 -10.50 -3.01
CA SER A 89 -11.13 -11.42 -3.88
C SER A 89 -9.69 -10.97 -4.07
N GLY A 90 -8.78 -11.93 -4.16
CA GLY A 90 -7.37 -11.63 -4.35
C GLY A 90 -6.46 -12.81 -4.06
N SER A 91 -5.17 -12.52 -3.96
CA SER A 91 -4.14 -13.51 -3.67
C SER A 91 -3.48 -13.26 -2.33
N VAL A 92 -3.18 -14.36 -1.64
CA VAL A 92 -2.38 -14.39 -0.42
C VAL A 92 -1.20 -15.33 -0.65
N THR A 93 0.00 -14.84 -0.38
CA THR A 93 1.21 -15.67 -0.34
C THR A 93 1.67 -15.82 1.09
N ALA A 94 1.80 -17.07 1.56
CA ALA A 94 2.34 -17.42 2.87
C ALA A 94 3.42 -18.49 2.70
N GLU A 95 4.58 -18.30 3.32
CA GLU A 95 5.70 -19.28 3.31
C GLU A 95 6.14 -19.70 1.88
N GLY A 96 5.98 -18.81 0.89
CA GLY A 96 6.32 -19.06 -0.51
C GLY A 96 5.18 -19.64 -1.35
N THR A 97 4.11 -20.12 -0.71
CA THR A 97 2.95 -20.69 -1.39
C THR A 97 1.87 -19.63 -1.59
N THR A 98 1.34 -19.52 -2.81
CA THR A 98 0.29 -18.56 -3.16
C THR A 98 -1.03 -19.26 -3.39
N PHE A 99 -2.10 -18.74 -2.79
CA PHE A 99 -3.47 -19.15 -3.02
C PHE A 99 -4.37 -17.94 -3.25
N GLN A 100 -5.48 -18.17 -3.92
CA GLN A 100 -6.51 -17.18 -4.20
C GLN A 100 -7.69 -17.36 -3.25
N LEU A 101 -8.22 -16.25 -2.77
CA LEU A 101 -9.44 -16.20 -1.99
C LEU A 101 -10.51 -15.49 -2.79
N LEU A 102 -11.74 -15.96 -2.64
CA LEU A 102 -12.96 -15.30 -3.09
C LEU A 102 -14.00 -15.48 -2.00
N ARG A 103 -14.57 -14.39 -1.51
CA ARG A 103 -15.69 -14.43 -0.58
C ARG A 103 -16.83 -13.57 -1.11
N ILE A 104 -18.04 -14.11 -1.07
CA ILE A 104 -19.29 -13.43 -1.43
C ILE A 104 -20.30 -13.71 -0.31
N GLY A 105 -20.62 -12.69 0.48
CA GLY A 105 -21.39 -12.89 1.71
C GLY A 105 -20.69 -13.88 2.65
N GLU A 106 -21.36 -14.99 2.96
CA GLU A 106 -20.83 -16.06 3.81
C GLU A 106 -20.12 -17.16 3.03
N GLU A 107 -20.12 -17.10 1.69
CA GLU A 107 -19.55 -18.15 0.86
C GLU A 107 -18.09 -17.84 0.57
N LEU A 108 -17.20 -18.68 1.08
CA LEU A 108 -15.76 -18.56 0.94
C LEU A 108 -15.23 -19.68 0.04
N TYR A 109 -14.44 -19.29 -0.94
CA TYR A 109 -13.78 -20.17 -1.89
C TYR A 109 -12.27 -19.95 -1.83
N LEU A 110 -11.54 -21.06 -1.82
CA LEU A 110 -10.08 -21.12 -1.84
C LEU A 110 -9.64 -21.77 -3.15
N LYS A 111 -8.75 -21.14 -3.91
CA LYS A 111 -8.17 -21.72 -5.11
C LYS A 111 -6.65 -21.75 -4.99
N ALA A 112 -6.06 -22.91 -5.19
CA ALA A 112 -4.62 -23.10 -5.10
C ALA A 112 -4.14 -24.11 -6.15
N GLY A 113 -2.83 -24.17 -6.36
CA GLY A 113 -2.21 -25.16 -7.23
C GLY A 113 -2.06 -26.52 -6.55
N ALA A 114 -1.80 -27.57 -7.33
CA ALA A 114 -1.60 -28.94 -6.85
C ALA A 114 -0.65 -29.03 -5.64
N ASP A 115 0.49 -28.33 -5.67
CA ASP A 115 1.48 -28.33 -4.57
C ASP A 115 0.90 -27.93 -3.21
N PHE A 116 -0.07 -27.00 -3.20
CA PHE A 116 -0.74 -26.57 -1.97
C PHE A 116 -1.65 -27.68 -1.43
N TRP A 117 -2.37 -28.36 -2.32
CA TRP A 117 -3.30 -29.43 -1.96
C TRP A 117 -2.57 -30.68 -1.48
N THR A 118 -1.45 -31.06 -2.12
CA THR A 118 -0.61 -32.17 -1.67
C THR A 118 -0.04 -31.94 -0.27
N GLN A 119 0.41 -30.71 0.02
CA GLN A 119 0.91 -30.34 1.35
C GLN A 119 -0.18 -30.31 2.41
N ALA A 120 -1.41 -29.96 2.02
CA ALA A 120 -2.55 -30.05 2.91
C ALA A 120 -2.84 -31.53 3.25
N ASP A 121 -3.11 -32.38 2.28
CA ASP A 121 -3.69 -33.72 2.49
C ASP A 121 -2.79 -34.74 3.24
N GLY A 122 -1.50 -34.46 3.39
CA GLY A 122 -0.66 -35.07 4.40
C GLY A 122 -0.38 -36.59 4.32
N LYS A 123 -0.92 -37.39 3.38
CA LYS A 123 -0.62 -38.83 3.23
C LYS A 123 -0.92 -39.46 1.84
N GLY A 124 0.09 -40.15 1.28
CA GLY A 124 -0.01 -41.40 0.47
C GLY A 124 -0.31 -41.26 -1.03
N ASP A 125 0.01 -42.29 -1.83
CA ASP A 125 -0.08 -42.31 -3.31
C ASP A 125 -1.44 -41.90 -3.93
N ASP A 126 -2.53 -41.88 -3.15
CA ASP A 126 -3.85 -41.38 -3.58
C ASP A 126 -4.01 -39.84 -3.43
N SER A 127 -3.11 -39.16 -2.71
CA SER A 127 -3.12 -37.70 -2.50
C SER A 127 -2.81 -36.93 -3.78
N ASP A 128 -1.94 -37.47 -4.63
CA ASP A 128 -1.50 -36.78 -5.84
C ASP A 128 -2.63 -36.74 -6.88
N ALA A 129 -3.39 -37.83 -7.01
CA ALA A 129 -4.55 -37.86 -7.91
C ALA A 129 -5.73 -37.00 -7.42
N ALA A 130 -5.81 -36.69 -6.12
CA ALA A 130 -6.77 -35.75 -5.56
C ALA A 130 -6.29 -34.30 -5.76
N ALA A 131 -5.01 -34.02 -5.50
CA ALA A 131 -4.40 -32.71 -5.71
C ALA A 131 -4.48 -32.25 -7.18
N ASP A 132 -4.22 -33.15 -8.13
CA ASP A 132 -4.34 -32.88 -9.57
C ASP A 132 -5.77 -32.50 -9.99
N LYS A 133 -6.79 -33.05 -9.32
CA LYS A 133 -8.20 -32.70 -9.59
C LYS A 133 -8.60 -31.35 -9.03
N LEU A 134 -7.91 -30.89 -7.98
CA LEU A 134 -8.14 -29.62 -7.31
C LEU A 134 -7.28 -28.49 -7.88
N ASP A 135 -6.30 -28.82 -8.72
CA ASP A 135 -5.43 -27.85 -9.35
C ASP A 135 -6.22 -26.80 -10.11
N GLY A 136 -6.07 -25.54 -9.69
CA GLY A 136 -6.77 -24.41 -10.29
C GLY A 136 -8.28 -24.38 -10.10
N LYS A 137 -8.87 -25.29 -9.31
CA LYS A 137 -10.29 -25.27 -8.94
C LYS A 137 -10.51 -24.40 -7.69
N TYR A 138 -11.69 -23.81 -7.60
CA TYR A 138 -12.17 -23.22 -6.36
C TYR A 138 -12.73 -24.31 -5.46
N VAL A 139 -12.30 -24.29 -4.21
CA VAL A 139 -12.76 -25.20 -3.18
C VAL A 139 -13.59 -24.40 -2.19
N LYS A 140 -14.86 -24.77 -2.03
CA LYS A 140 -15.76 -24.12 -1.07
C LYS A 140 -15.37 -24.51 0.35
N VAL A 141 -15.13 -23.51 1.20
CA VAL A 141 -14.68 -23.69 2.59
C VAL A 141 -15.90 -23.65 3.51
N PRO A 142 -16.20 -24.74 4.26
CA PRO A 142 -17.34 -24.75 5.18
C PRO A 142 -17.19 -23.72 6.30
N SER A 143 -18.25 -23.00 6.64
CA SER A 143 -18.25 -21.96 7.69
C SER A 143 -17.88 -22.47 9.10
N GLY A 144 -18.08 -23.77 9.36
CA GLY A 144 -17.67 -24.44 10.59
C GLY A 144 -16.19 -24.81 10.66
N ASP A 145 -15.45 -24.70 9.56
CA ASP A 145 -14.02 -25.06 9.51
C ASP A 145 -13.15 -23.93 10.14
N PRO A 146 -12.15 -24.25 10.97
CA PRO A 146 -11.23 -23.25 11.51
C PRO A 146 -10.54 -22.40 10.45
N ALA A 147 -10.26 -22.95 9.27
CA ALA A 147 -9.67 -22.22 8.16
C ALA A 147 -10.60 -21.15 7.60
N TYR A 148 -11.92 -21.34 7.67
CA TYR A 148 -12.88 -20.33 7.26
C TYR A 148 -12.64 -19.02 8.00
N LYS A 149 -12.53 -19.07 9.33
CA LYS A 149 -12.26 -17.87 10.15
C LYS A 149 -10.91 -17.21 9.82
N LYS A 150 -9.89 -18.02 9.53
CA LYS A 150 -8.56 -17.53 9.18
C LYS A 150 -8.60 -16.78 7.83
N PHE A 151 -9.25 -17.35 6.84
CA PHE A 151 -9.27 -16.81 5.48
C PHE A 151 -10.31 -15.73 5.25
N SER A 152 -11.47 -15.81 5.93
CA SER A 152 -12.50 -14.77 5.85
C SER A 152 -11.97 -13.43 6.31
N GLY A 153 -11.07 -13.41 7.31
CA GLY A 153 -10.37 -12.20 7.75
C GLY A 153 -9.67 -11.45 6.62
N PHE A 154 -9.04 -12.14 5.65
CA PHE A 154 -8.39 -11.48 4.50
C PHE A 154 -9.36 -10.93 3.45
N THR A 155 -10.64 -11.30 3.53
CA THR A 155 -11.69 -10.89 2.58
C THR A 155 -12.74 -10.01 3.24
N ASP A 156 -12.56 -9.65 4.50
CA ASP A 156 -13.42 -8.74 5.23
C ASP A 156 -12.77 -7.36 5.31
N LYS A 157 -13.39 -6.39 4.64
CA LYS A 157 -12.88 -5.01 4.55
C LYS A 157 -12.71 -4.39 5.93
N ASP A 158 -13.72 -4.50 6.78
CA ASP A 158 -13.76 -3.75 8.03
C ASP A 158 -12.83 -4.38 9.06
N VAL A 159 -12.78 -5.72 9.13
CA VAL A 159 -11.84 -6.46 9.98
C VAL A 159 -10.39 -6.17 9.58
N LEU A 160 -10.07 -6.19 8.28
CA LEU A 160 -8.71 -5.87 7.80
C LEU A 160 -8.33 -4.43 8.12
N LEU A 161 -9.17 -3.47 7.77
CA LEU A 161 -8.85 -2.07 7.95
C LEU A 161 -8.70 -1.70 9.44
N ASP A 162 -9.54 -2.26 10.32
CA ASP A 162 -9.44 -2.01 11.76
C ASP A 162 -8.12 -2.56 12.35
N GLY A 163 -7.74 -3.78 11.94
CA GLY A 163 -6.49 -4.41 12.38
C GLY A 163 -5.22 -3.74 11.83
N LEU A 164 -5.31 -3.02 10.71
CA LEU A 164 -4.17 -2.43 10.03
C LEU A 164 -3.96 -0.94 10.33
N LEU A 165 -5.03 -0.14 10.35
CA LEU A 165 -4.96 1.32 10.37
C LEU A 165 -4.80 1.94 11.76
N THR A 166 -4.50 1.12 12.77
CA THR A 166 -4.16 1.60 14.11
C THR A 166 -2.65 1.57 14.28
N LEU A 167 -2.06 2.76 14.46
CA LEU A 167 -0.67 2.90 14.89
C LEU A 167 -0.60 2.71 16.41
N HIS A 168 0.49 2.12 16.88
CA HIS A 168 0.71 1.88 18.30
C HIS A 168 1.55 3.01 18.90
N GLY A 169 1.25 3.38 20.15
CA GLY A 169 2.02 4.41 20.86
C GLY A 169 1.50 5.83 20.72
N SER A 170 2.33 6.80 21.10
CA SER A 170 2.02 8.23 21.03
C SER A 170 2.01 8.69 19.58
N LEU A 171 0.90 9.32 19.15
CA LEU A 171 0.73 9.77 17.78
C LEU A 171 1.37 11.14 17.55
N ASP A 172 2.13 11.27 16.46
CA ASP A 172 2.71 12.54 15.99
C ASP A 172 2.60 12.64 14.45
N THR A 173 2.76 13.84 13.91
CA THR A 173 2.92 14.08 12.47
C THR A 173 4.39 14.01 12.08
N ASP A 174 4.70 13.40 10.94
CA ASP A 174 6.05 13.33 10.37
C ASP A 174 6.12 14.09 9.03
N GLY A 175 5.42 15.22 8.96
CA GLY A 175 5.46 16.13 7.81
C GLY A 175 4.76 15.63 6.54
N HIS A 176 4.92 16.42 5.48
CA HIS A 176 4.31 16.20 4.17
C HIS A 176 5.19 15.30 3.29
N HIS A 177 4.55 14.37 2.58
CA HIS A 177 5.18 13.38 1.70
C HIS A 177 4.39 13.28 0.38
N GLU A 178 4.82 12.36 -0.49
CA GLU A 178 4.11 11.99 -1.70
C GLU A 178 4.00 10.46 -1.80
N GLN A 179 2.84 9.96 -2.23
CA GLN A 179 2.63 8.56 -2.57
C GLN A 179 2.01 8.46 -3.97
N ALA A 180 2.79 7.92 -4.92
CA ALA A 180 2.37 7.72 -6.31
C ALA A 180 1.74 8.97 -6.96
N GLY A 181 2.35 10.14 -6.78
CA GLY A 181 1.85 11.42 -7.29
C GLY A 181 0.81 12.11 -6.43
N THR A 182 0.34 11.49 -5.34
CA THR A 182 -0.63 12.10 -4.41
C THR A 182 0.09 12.70 -3.21
N ARG A 183 -0.19 13.97 -2.89
CA ARG A 183 0.32 14.63 -1.69
C ARG A 183 -0.27 13.99 -0.43
N THR A 184 0.57 13.76 0.58
CA THR A 184 0.16 13.12 1.83
C THR A 184 0.69 13.84 3.06
N ILE A 185 -0.02 13.73 4.18
CA ILE A 185 0.52 13.96 5.52
C ILE A 185 0.83 12.61 6.16
N ARG A 186 2.03 12.45 6.74
CA ARG A 186 2.38 11.24 7.48
C ARG A 186 2.07 11.41 8.95
N ILE A 187 1.46 10.40 9.55
CA ILE A 187 1.40 10.22 11.00
C ILE A 187 2.25 9.04 11.43
N THR A 188 2.76 9.09 12.65
CA THR A 188 3.61 8.06 13.25
C THR A 188 3.08 7.66 14.61
N GLY A 189 3.32 6.42 15.00
CA GLY A 189 3.21 5.96 16.38
C GLY A 189 4.61 5.87 17.00
N ASP A 190 4.81 6.41 18.20
CA ASP A 190 6.10 6.42 18.91
C ASP A 190 7.27 6.86 18.03
N LYS A 191 7.14 8.01 17.34
CA LYS A 191 8.16 8.55 16.41
C LYS A 191 8.57 7.60 15.29
N GLY A 192 7.67 6.67 14.92
CA GLY A 192 7.86 5.72 13.84
C GLY A 192 8.06 4.27 14.32
N ASP A 193 8.45 4.07 15.58
CA ASP A 193 8.63 2.72 16.14
C ASP A 193 7.32 1.94 16.19
N GLY A 194 6.20 2.63 16.38
CA GLY A 194 4.83 2.12 16.30
C GLY A 194 4.24 2.05 14.89
N GLY A 195 5.04 2.35 13.86
CA GLY A 195 4.65 2.39 12.46
C GLY A 195 4.31 3.79 11.94
N THR A 196 4.08 3.88 10.63
CA THR A 196 3.74 5.14 9.94
C THR A 196 2.58 4.96 8.98
N LEU A 197 1.72 5.97 8.88
CA LEU A 197 0.59 6.00 7.93
C LEU A 197 0.62 7.28 7.11
N ASP A 198 0.72 7.15 5.80
CA ASP A 198 0.59 8.24 4.83
C ASP A 198 -0.89 8.41 4.46
N VAL A 199 -1.42 9.61 4.70
CA VAL A 199 -2.84 9.97 4.51
C VAL A 199 -2.98 11.00 3.39
N SER A 200 -3.90 10.77 2.46
CA SER A 200 -4.17 11.68 1.34
C SER A 200 -4.55 13.09 1.81
N LEU A 201 -3.88 14.10 1.26
CA LEU A 201 -4.26 15.51 1.36
C LEU A 201 -5.25 15.93 0.26
N GLU A 202 -5.58 15.03 -0.65
CA GLU A 202 -6.45 15.29 -1.81
C GLU A 202 -7.78 14.56 -1.64
N GLY A 203 -8.89 15.29 -1.85
CA GLY A 203 -10.24 14.72 -1.71
C GLY A 203 -10.49 14.14 -0.31
N GLN A 204 -11.01 12.91 -0.26
CA GLN A 204 -11.18 12.18 1.00
C GLN A 204 -9.82 11.78 1.60
N PRO A 205 -9.63 11.84 2.93
CA PRO A 205 -8.36 11.55 3.59
C PRO A 205 -8.10 10.06 3.68
N TYR A 206 -8.08 9.36 2.55
CA TYR A 206 -7.84 7.94 2.49
C TYR A 206 -6.40 7.60 2.91
N PRO A 207 -6.18 6.48 3.62
CA PRO A 207 -4.84 5.98 3.83
C PRO A 207 -4.28 5.48 2.49
N LEU A 208 -3.01 5.78 2.23
CA LEU A 208 -2.35 5.41 0.97
C LEU A 208 -1.22 4.40 1.20
N ARG A 209 -0.48 4.55 2.30
CA ARG A 209 0.63 3.66 2.64
C ARG A 209 0.78 3.49 4.15
N LEU A 210 0.85 2.25 4.60
CA LEU A 210 1.12 1.85 5.97
C LEU A 210 2.46 1.13 6.03
N ALA A 211 3.41 1.62 6.81
CA ALA A 211 4.59 0.86 7.21
C ALA A 211 4.39 0.37 8.65
N ARG A 212 4.50 -0.94 8.86
CA ARG A 212 4.33 -1.54 10.19
C ARG A 212 5.58 -1.33 11.04
N ALA A 213 5.36 -1.24 12.35
CA ALA A 213 6.40 -1.21 13.37
C ALA A 213 7.47 -2.30 13.16
N GLY A 214 8.71 -2.01 13.58
CA GLY A 214 9.80 -2.99 13.58
C GLY A 214 10.15 -3.60 12.21
N GLY A 215 9.82 -2.93 11.12
CA GLY A 215 10.06 -3.45 9.76
C GLY A 215 9.13 -4.60 9.38
N ALA A 216 7.98 -4.75 10.04
CA ALA A 216 7.00 -5.81 9.80
C ALA A 216 6.20 -5.66 8.49
N GLY A 217 6.78 -5.03 7.47
CA GLY A 217 6.22 -4.91 6.13
C GLY A 217 5.54 -3.57 5.84
N THR A 218 5.12 -3.43 4.59
CA THR A 218 4.44 -2.24 4.06
C THR A 218 3.22 -2.67 3.26
N LEU A 219 2.12 -1.98 3.49
CA LEU A 219 0.89 -2.08 2.70
C LEU A 219 0.60 -0.76 2.01
N THR A 220 0.01 -0.87 0.83
CA THR A 220 -0.50 0.23 0.03
C THR A 220 -1.98 0.03 -0.19
N PHE A 221 -2.72 1.14 -0.19
CA PHE A 221 -4.15 1.15 -0.40
C PHE A 221 -4.46 2.06 -1.59
N SER A 222 -5.32 1.58 -2.46
CA SER A 222 -5.63 2.23 -3.73
C SER A 222 -7.05 1.90 -4.16
N ALA A 223 -7.46 2.47 -5.30
CA ALA A 223 -8.76 2.19 -5.91
C ALA A 223 -9.96 2.41 -4.96
N TRP A 224 -9.83 3.32 -4.00
CA TRP A 224 -10.89 3.71 -3.08
C TRP A 224 -12.16 4.11 -3.85
N GLY A 225 -13.29 3.54 -3.44
CA GLY A 225 -14.60 3.78 -4.05
C GLY A 225 -14.80 3.18 -5.45
N LYS A 226 -13.79 2.50 -6.03
CA LYS A 226 -13.91 1.87 -7.35
C LYS A 226 -14.56 0.50 -7.20
N ASN A 227 -15.81 0.39 -7.63
CA ASN A 227 -16.55 -0.87 -7.56
C ASN A 227 -15.91 -1.96 -8.43
N PHE A 228 -16.08 -3.21 -8.02
CA PHE A 228 -15.68 -4.40 -8.77
C PHE A 228 -16.67 -5.52 -8.48
N PRO A 229 -17.03 -6.35 -9.47
CA PRO A 229 -17.93 -7.47 -9.25
C PRO A 229 -17.22 -8.59 -8.51
N LEU A 230 -17.98 -9.27 -7.65
CA LEU A 230 -17.64 -10.59 -7.13
C LEU A 230 -18.59 -11.59 -7.80
N THR A 231 -18.03 -12.64 -8.40
CA THR A 231 -18.82 -13.63 -9.15
C THR A 231 -18.50 -15.00 -8.58
N GLU A 232 -19.54 -15.74 -8.21
CA GLU A 232 -19.38 -17.11 -7.76
C GLU A 232 -18.76 -17.93 -8.91
N PRO A 233 -17.78 -18.81 -8.63
CA PRO A 233 -17.19 -19.62 -9.67
C PRO A 233 -18.22 -20.59 -10.27
N GLU A 234 -18.02 -21.00 -11.51
CA GLU A 234 -18.93 -21.95 -12.15
C GLU A 234 -18.88 -23.33 -11.45
N LYS A 235 -19.92 -24.15 -11.64
CA LYS A 235 -20.03 -25.45 -10.96
C LYS A 235 -18.90 -26.41 -11.34
N ASP A 236 -18.42 -26.33 -12.56
CA ASP A 236 -17.27 -27.10 -13.05
C ASP A 236 -15.93 -26.50 -12.62
N GLU A 237 -15.90 -25.24 -12.22
CA GLU A 237 -14.75 -24.59 -11.57
C GLU A 237 -14.71 -24.80 -10.05
N THR A 238 -15.79 -25.30 -9.46
CA THR A 238 -15.95 -25.45 -8.00
C THR A 238 -15.98 -26.91 -7.56
N VAL A 239 -15.31 -27.20 -6.45
CA VAL A 239 -15.40 -28.47 -5.73
C VAL A 239 -15.89 -28.20 -4.31
N ASP A 240 -16.95 -28.88 -3.89
CA ASP A 240 -17.41 -28.87 -2.50
C ASP A 240 -16.50 -29.77 -1.66
N TYR A 241 -15.69 -29.18 -0.78
CA TYR A 241 -14.80 -29.97 0.08
C TYR A 241 -15.57 -30.63 1.22
N GLY A 242 -15.59 -31.95 1.22
CA GLY A 242 -16.18 -32.76 2.29
C GLY A 242 -15.25 -32.90 3.48
N LYS A 243 -15.68 -32.33 4.61
CA LYS A 243 -15.25 -32.55 6.02
C LYS A 243 -13.72 -32.58 6.29
N GLN A 244 -13.25 -31.41 6.72
CA GLN A 244 -11.97 -31.13 7.41
C GLN A 244 -10.79 -30.85 6.49
N LEU A 245 -10.40 -29.58 6.46
CA LEU A 245 -9.04 -29.22 6.11
C LEU A 245 -8.07 -29.84 7.13
N PRO A 246 -6.95 -30.41 6.66
CA PRO A 246 -5.93 -30.96 7.54
C PRO A 246 -5.39 -29.83 8.42
N THR A 247 -5.67 -29.95 9.71
CA THR A 247 -5.06 -29.12 10.74
C THR A 247 -3.58 -29.39 10.75
N SER A 248 -2.80 -28.37 10.36
CA SER A 248 -1.38 -28.28 10.70
C SER A 248 -1.17 -28.38 12.21
#